data_AF-A0A7Y3MFD4-F1
#
_entry.id   AF-A0A7Y3MFD4-F1
#
_cell.length_a   1.000
_cell.length_b   1.000
_cell.length_c   1.000
_cell.angle_alpha   90.00
_cell.angle_beta   90.00
_cell.angle_gamma   90.00
#
_symmetry.space_group_name_H-M   'P 1'
#
loop_
_entity.id
_entity.type
_entity.pdbx_description
1 polymer ?
#
loop_
_entity_poly.entity_id
_entity_poly.type
_entity_poly.pdbx_seq_one_letter_code
_entity_poly.pdbx_strand_id
1 'polypeptide(L)' 'PGGEPTGDYTIAADTIDAGVGDTVLILDEGSSARHILGKTVAPIRALVVGIVDEIDVEQP' A
#
# COMPACT_ATOMS: atom_id res chain seq x y z
N PRO A 1 12.60 10.65 -1.68
CA PRO A 1 12.08 10.10 -0.41
C PRO A 1 11.59 11.24 0.48
N GLY A 2 10.28 11.40 0.58
CA GLY A 2 9.68 12.50 1.35
C GLY A 2 8.16 12.59 1.20
N GLY A 3 7.48 11.51 0.80
CA GLY A 3 6.03 11.49 0.57
C GLY A 3 5.55 12.09 -0.76
N GLU A 4 6.41 12.78 -1.50
CA GLU A 4 6.01 13.42 -2.76
C GLU A 4 5.68 12.43 -3.90
N PRO A 5 4.59 12.63 -4.66
CA PRO A 5 4.25 11.79 -5.80
C PRO A 5 5.30 11.81 -6.92
N THR A 6 5.62 10.63 -7.48
CA THR A 6 6.65 10.49 -8.54
C THR A 6 6.12 10.67 -9.97
N GLY A 7 4.80 10.75 -10.14
CA GLY A 7 4.11 10.76 -11.45
C GLY A 7 3.71 9.37 -11.94
N ASP A 8 4.24 8.31 -11.34
CA ASP A 8 3.77 6.94 -11.54
C ASP A 8 2.46 6.70 -10.79
N TYR A 9 1.75 5.63 -11.16
CA TYR A 9 0.57 5.18 -10.43
C TYR A 9 0.55 3.65 -10.32
N THR A 10 -0.16 3.17 -9.30
CA THR A 10 -0.49 1.77 -9.13
C THR A 10 -1.96 1.64 -8.72
N ILE A 11 -2.53 0.45 -8.91
CA ILE A 11 -3.89 0.14 -8.47
C ILE A 11 -3.76 -0.90 -7.36
N ALA A 12 -4.20 -0.53 -6.15
CA ALA A 12 -4.25 -1.40 -4.98
C ALA A 12 -5.68 -1.44 -4.45
N ALA A 13 -6.12 -2.59 -3.93
CA ALA A 13 -7.39 -2.64 -3.22
C ALA A 13 -7.22 -2.07 -1.81
N ASP A 14 -8.17 -1.26 -1.40
CA ASP A 14 -8.23 -0.75 -0.04
C ASP A 14 -8.78 -1.80 0.92
N THR A 15 -8.12 -1.96 2.07
CA THR A 15 -8.52 -2.89 3.13
C THR A 15 -8.69 -2.22 4.49
N ILE A 16 -8.41 -0.92 4.58
CA ILE A 16 -8.36 -0.17 5.85
C ILE A 16 -9.11 1.17 5.79
N ASP A 17 -9.83 1.46 4.70
CA ASP A 17 -10.65 2.67 4.51
C ASP A 17 -9.79 3.95 4.39
N ALA A 18 -8.81 3.91 3.49
CA ALA A 18 -7.95 5.05 3.19
C ALA A 18 -8.68 6.13 2.38
N GLY A 19 -8.50 7.38 2.78
CA GLY A 19 -9.09 8.55 2.12
C GLY A 19 -8.26 9.06 0.95
N VAL A 20 -8.90 9.89 0.12
CA VAL A 20 -8.19 10.65 -0.92
C VAL A 20 -7.24 11.65 -0.24
N GLY A 21 -5.96 11.58 -0.58
CA GLY A 21 -4.92 12.43 -0.03
C GLY A 21 -4.07 11.76 1.05
N ASP A 22 -4.48 10.59 1.54
CA ASP A 22 -3.68 9.84 2.50
C ASP A 22 -2.41 9.29 1.84
N THR A 23 -1.29 9.40 2.56
CA THR A 23 -0.09 8.65 2.20
C THR A 23 -0.24 7.24 2.77
N VAL A 24 -0.10 6.22 1.92
CA VAL A 24 -0.36 4.84 2.30
C VAL A 24 0.82 3.91 2.00
N LEU A 25 0.92 2.84 2.78
CA LEU A 25 1.83 1.73 2.50
C LEU A 25 1.11 0.68 1.65
N ILE A 26 1.73 0.33 0.52
CA ILE A 26 1.20 -0.67 -0.40
C ILE A 26 2.05 -1.95 -0.30
N LEU A 27 1.37 -3.08 -0.10
CA LEU A 27 1.95 -4.40 -0.33
C LEU A 27 1.73 -4.79 -1.79
N ASP A 28 2.78 -4.84 -2.61
CA ASP A 28 2.71 -5.27 -4.03
C ASP A 28 3.21 -6.72 -4.23
N GLU A 29 2.54 -7.67 -3.57
CA GLU A 29 2.84 -9.09 -3.73
C GLU A 29 1.59 -9.96 -3.60
N GLY A 30 1.25 -10.68 -4.68
CA GLY A 30 0.01 -11.46 -4.72
C GLY A 30 -0.06 -12.61 -3.71
N SER A 31 1.07 -13.25 -3.37
CA SER A 31 1.06 -14.33 -2.37
C SER A 31 0.69 -13.77 -0.99
N SER A 32 1.41 -12.76 -0.54
CA SER A 32 1.20 -12.09 0.75
C SER A 32 -0.19 -11.44 0.81
N ALA A 33 -0.64 -10.78 -0.26
CA ALA A 33 -1.99 -10.20 -0.35
C ALA A 33 -3.10 -11.25 -0.14
N ARG A 34 -2.98 -12.41 -0.78
CA ARG A 34 -3.94 -13.51 -0.61
C ARG A 34 -3.97 -14.09 0.81
N HIS A 35 -2.81 -14.14 1.47
CA HIS A 35 -2.74 -14.57 2.88
C HIS A 35 -3.42 -13.59 3.82
N ILE A 36 -3.15 -12.28 3.67
CA ILE A 36 -3.78 -11.22 4.48
C ILE A 36 -5.31 -11.27 4.35
N LEU A 37 -5.81 -11.47 3.13
CA LEU A 37 -7.25 -11.54 2.86
C LEU A 37 -7.90 -12.89 3.22
N GLY A 38 -7.13 -13.89 3.64
CA GLY A 38 -7.63 -15.25 3.86
C GLY A 38 -8.24 -15.89 2.60
N LYS A 39 -7.80 -15.48 1.41
CA LYS A 39 -8.35 -15.91 0.10
C LYS A 39 -7.26 -16.49 -0.77
N THR A 40 -7.08 -17.81 -0.69
CA THR A 40 -6.00 -18.57 -1.36
C THR A 40 -5.96 -18.45 -2.88
N VAL A 41 -7.08 -18.12 -3.54
CA VAL A 41 -7.18 -18.02 -5.01
C VAL A 41 -7.66 -16.65 -5.51
N ALA A 42 -7.71 -15.63 -4.65
CA ALA A 42 -8.18 -14.30 -5.08
C ALA A 42 -7.23 -13.70 -6.15
N PRO A 43 -7.78 -13.13 -7.25
CA PRO A 43 -6.98 -12.49 -8.30
C PRO A 43 -6.54 -11.08 -7.88
N ILE A 44 -5.76 -11.00 -6.81
CA ILE A 44 -5.30 -9.75 -6.22
C ILE A 44 -3.79 -9.76 -6.02
N ARG A 45 -3.17 -8.62 -6.28
CA ARG A 45 -1.72 -8.43 -6.22
C ARG A 45 -1.31 -7.36 -5.21
N ALA A 46 -1.96 -6.21 -5.27
CA ALA A 46 -1.62 -5.04 -4.47
C ALA A 46 -2.71 -4.68 -3.46
N LEU A 47 -2.32 -4.38 -2.23
CA LEU A 47 -3.20 -3.98 -1.13
C LEU A 47 -2.68 -2.74 -0.42
N VAL A 48 -3.59 -1.86 -0.01
CA VAL A 48 -3.32 -0.87 1.03
C VAL A 48 -3.28 -1.59 2.37
N VAL A 49 -2.15 -1.55 3.06
CA VAL A 49 -1.94 -2.26 4.35
C VAL A 49 -1.72 -1.33 5.54
N GLY A 50 -1.55 -0.03 5.31
CA GLY A 50 -1.40 0.96 6.37
C GLY A 50 -1.49 2.40 5.86
N ILE A 51 -1.89 3.31 6.74
CA ILE A 51 -1.76 4.77 6.55
C ILE A 51 -0.43 5.18 7.18
N VAL A 52 0.30 6.08 6.51
CA VAL A 52 1.59 6.57 6.96
C VAL A 52 1.39 7.84 7.79
N ASP A 53 1.75 7.78 9.07
CA ASP A 53 1.72 8.95 9.95
C ASP A 53 2.95 9.85 9.78
N GLU A 54 4.14 9.24 9.71
CA GLU A 54 5.42 9.94 9.62
C GLU A 54 6.43 9.14 8.80
N ILE A 55 7.29 9.84 8.07
CA ILE A 55 8.42 9.28 7.34
C ILE A 55 9.69 9.83 7.98
N ASP A 56 10.34 9.02 8.81
CA ASP A 56 11.64 9.33 9.36
C ASP A 56 12.73 8.68 8.50
N VAL A 57 13.61 9.51 7.94
CA VAL A 57 14.74 9.07 7.12
C VAL A 57 15.98 9.80 7.60
N GLU A 58 17.03 9.04 7.95
CA GLU A 58 18.35 9.63 8.19
C GLU A 58 18.81 10.33 6.91
N GLN A 59 19.04 11.64 6.98
CA GLN A 59 19.63 12.38 5.87
C GLN A 59 21.08 11.92 5.68
N PRO A 60 21.52 11.67 4.44
CA PRO A 60 22.88 11.23 4.16
C PRO A 60 23.93 12.27 4.51
#